data_AF-A0A0F7ZP15-F1
#
_entry.id   AF-A0A0F7ZP15-F1
#
_cell.length_a   1.000
_cell.length_b   1.000
_cell.length_c   1.000
_cell.angle_alpha   90.00
_cell.angle_beta   90.00
_cell.angle_gamma   90.00
#
_symmetry.space_group_name_H-M   'P 1'
#
loop_
_entity.id
_entity.type
_entity.pdbx_description
1 polymer ?
#
loop_
_entity_poly.entity_id
_entity_poly.type
_entity_poly.pdbx_seq_one_letter_code
_entity_poly.pdbx_strand_id
1 'polypeptide(L)'
;MGGSIEIDCRLSCRLDEDEVLENGAFTLLDVRHHVHHKQADHVTAEVVQSWADAVADGTTSGFHGTENGISGNFDSLVLPEATKERLERSVWFTQFFFLLDDKAEALSQDMAHNHLNVHVAAILDDAGVKDPISPMEKVLVPGCRALLAIDHDRGVPVLQAWRDWVLNTDSKVIADFDNFDDYVQFRIINSGMMPYSRFIEYGMELRISPEERESAVKFQQLAVASIALCNDWWSWPKEISAHIAGTSRLINGVYILMKQHNLPAHKARAMLKEWVLESERKLMRMRDVLLSGENVSLDMRKYVQAHMWVVSGHSLWESTCPRYHKYLYFTLSDELITNGCQTVKAGGT
;
A
#
# COMPACT_ATOMS: atom_id res chain seq x y z
N MET A 1 26.49 7.42 23.35
CA MET A 1 26.86 6.31 22.44
C MET A 1 25.74 5.29 22.50
N GLY A 2 24.68 5.49 21.71
CA GLY A 2 23.62 4.49 21.57
C GLY A 2 24.08 3.49 20.53
N GLY A 3 24.44 2.28 20.96
CA GLY A 3 24.75 1.21 20.03
C GLY A 3 23.52 0.90 19.19
N SER A 4 23.65 1.03 17.88
CA SER A 4 22.72 0.41 16.93
C SER A 4 22.64 -1.08 17.31
N ILE A 5 21.51 -1.51 17.87
CA ILE A 5 21.25 -2.94 18.01
C ILE A 5 21.03 -3.42 16.59
N GLU A 6 22.05 -4.09 16.05
CA GLU A 6 22.00 -4.74 14.76
C GLU A 6 20.90 -5.81 14.83
N ILE A 7 19.80 -5.58 14.13
CA ILE A 7 18.72 -6.56 14.03
C ILE A 7 19.26 -7.71 13.21
N ASP A 8 19.37 -8.89 13.83
CA ASP A 8 19.76 -10.12 13.16
C ASP A 8 18.71 -10.49 12.11
N CYS A 9 19.04 -10.21 10.85
CA CYS A 9 18.17 -10.46 9.71
C CYS A 9 18.60 -11.76 9.02
N ARG A 10 17.72 -12.76 8.99
CA ARG A 10 18.03 -14.12 8.53
C ARG A 10 17.23 -14.56 7.31
N LEU A 11 16.15 -13.83 7.01
CA LEU A 11 15.19 -14.20 5.95
C LEU A 11 15.26 -13.26 4.75
N SER A 12 16.16 -12.28 4.75
CA SER A 12 16.44 -11.43 3.60
C SER A 12 17.91 -11.07 3.43
N CYS A 13 18.26 -10.62 2.24
CA CYS A 13 19.53 -9.94 1.94
C CYS A 13 19.30 -8.44 1.82
N ARG A 14 20.30 -7.63 2.21
CA ARG A 14 20.34 -6.19 1.91
C ARG A 14 20.71 -6.04 0.43
N LEU A 15 20.00 -5.16 -0.28
CA LEU A 15 20.33 -4.79 -1.66
C LEU A 15 21.40 -3.70 -1.68
N ASP A 16 22.18 -3.66 -2.75
CA ASP A 16 23.17 -2.61 -2.96
C ASP A 16 22.47 -1.26 -3.25
N GLU A 17 23.02 -0.16 -2.77
CA GLU A 17 22.42 1.17 -2.97
C GLU A 17 22.42 1.56 -4.45
N ASP A 18 23.48 1.21 -5.20
CA ASP A 18 23.55 1.48 -6.63
C ASP A 18 22.49 0.66 -7.38
N GLU A 19 22.26 -0.60 -6.98
CA GLU A 19 21.19 -1.44 -7.55
C GLU A 19 19.79 -0.81 -7.35
N VAL A 20 19.52 -0.26 -6.16
CA VAL A 20 18.24 0.40 -5.86
C VAL A 20 18.06 1.66 -6.72
N LEU A 21 19.11 2.47 -6.86
CA LEU A 21 19.10 3.70 -7.66
C LEU A 21 19.02 3.43 -9.16
N GLU A 22 19.72 2.42 -9.67
CA GLU A 22 19.68 2.00 -11.08
C GLU A 22 18.28 1.54 -11.50
N ASN A 23 17.52 0.96 -10.56
CA ASN A 23 16.11 0.61 -10.76
C ASN A 23 15.16 1.82 -10.66
N GLY A 24 15.68 3.03 -10.40
CA GLY A 24 14.91 4.28 -10.42
C GLY A 24 14.22 4.64 -9.12
N ALA A 25 14.31 3.78 -8.09
CA ALA A 25 13.83 4.09 -6.76
C ALA A 25 14.56 5.32 -6.20
N PHE A 26 13.86 6.12 -5.41
CA PHE A 26 14.43 7.32 -4.80
C PHE A 26 14.34 7.33 -3.28
N THR A 27 14.23 6.16 -2.66
CA THR A 27 14.26 6.04 -1.20
C THR A 27 15.67 6.29 -0.65
N LEU A 28 15.74 6.90 0.52
CA LEU A 28 16.94 7.11 1.33
C LEU A 28 17.18 5.97 2.33
N LEU A 29 16.30 4.97 2.34
CA LEU A 29 16.25 3.92 3.33
C LEU A 29 16.79 2.61 2.76
N ASP A 30 17.44 1.82 3.61
CA ASP A 30 17.96 0.51 3.22
C ASP A 30 16.82 -0.41 2.74
N VAL A 31 17.04 -1.03 1.58
CA VAL A 31 16.12 -2.03 1.02
C VAL A 31 16.65 -3.43 1.30
N ARG A 32 15.74 -4.33 1.66
CA ARG A 32 16.02 -5.75 1.80
C ARG A 32 15.06 -6.57 0.95
N HIS A 33 15.51 -7.74 0.55
CA HIS A 33 14.77 -8.64 -0.32
C HIS A 33 14.69 -10.04 0.30
N HIS A 34 13.49 -10.56 0.46
CA HIS A 34 13.25 -11.85 1.09
C HIS A 34 13.88 -13.02 0.31
N VAL A 35 14.49 -13.99 1.01
CA VAL A 35 15.17 -15.15 0.37
C VAL A 35 14.21 -16.05 -0.40
N HIS A 36 12.91 -15.98 -0.09
CA HIS A 36 11.84 -16.70 -0.77
C HIS A 36 11.00 -15.82 -1.73
N HIS A 37 11.57 -14.74 -2.26
CA HIS A 37 10.83 -13.83 -3.14
C HIS A 37 10.20 -14.49 -4.37
N LYS A 38 10.85 -15.51 -4.96
CA LYS A 38 10.35 -16.21 -6.15
C LYS A 38 9.11 -17.07 -5.88
N GLN A 39 8.90 -17.49 -4.62
CA GLN A 39 7.73 -18.27 -4.24
C GLN A 39 6.48 -17.39 -4.10
N ALA A 40 6.63 -16.08 -3.86
CA ALA A 40 5.51 -15.16 -3.68
C ALA A 40 4.67 -15.03 -4.96
N ASP A 41 5.29 -14.98 -6.13
CA ASP A 41 4.57 -14.84 -7.41
C ASP A 41 3.64 -16.02 -7.71
N HIS A 42 3.92 -17.20 -7.16
CA HIS A 42 3.03 -18.35 -7.28
C HIS A 42 1.70 -18.10 -6.55
N VAL A 43 1.77 -17.59 -5.31
CA VAL A 43 0.60 -17.24 -4.52
C VAL A 43 -0.20 -16.13 -5.21
N THR A 44 0.48 -15.12 -5.76
CA THR A 44 -0.13 -14.07 -6.56
C THR A 44 -0.98 -14.65 -7.70
N ALA A 45 -0.44 -15.60 -8.47
CA ALA A 45 -1.16 -16.24 -9.57
C ALA A 45 -2.38 -17.06 -9.08
N GLU A 46 -2.26 -17.78 -7.96
CA GLU A 46 -3.36 -18.55 -7.38
C GLU A 46 -4.55 -17.67 -6.95
N VAL A 47 -4.27 -16.49 -6.39
CA VAL A 47 -5.31 -15.53 -5.98
C VAL A 47 -6.05 -15.00 -7.20
N VAL A 48 -5.32 -14.62 -8.25
CA VAL A 48 -5.90 -14.12 -9.51
C VAL A 48 -6.78 -15.20 -10.15
N GLN A 49 -6.32 -16.45 -10.17
CA GLN A 49 -7.09 -17.57 -10.68
C GLN A 49 -8.36 -17.81 -9.84
N SER A 50 -8.24 -17.80 -8.51
CA SER A 50 -9.38 -17.96 -7.60
C SER A 50 -10.44 -16.88 -7.82
N TRP A 51 -10.01 -15.62 -8.04
CA TRP A 51 -10.92 -14.53 -8.39
C TRP A 51 -11.56 -14.73 -9.76
N ALA A 52 -10.78 -15.11 -10.78
CA ALA A 52 -11.28 -15.35 -12.13
C ALA A 52 -12.36 -16.45 -12.14
N ASP A 53 -12.16 -17.52 -11.37
CA ASP A 53 -13.08 -18.65 -11.31
C ASP A 53 -14.34 -18.35 -10.48
N ALA A 54 -14.18 -17.69 -9.34
CA ALA A 54 -15.29 -17.45 -8.41
C ALA A 54 -16.09 -16.19 -8.74
N VAL A 55 -15.40 -15.05 -8.94
CA VAL A 55 -16.02 -13.73 -9.15
C VAL A 55 -16.37 -13.50 -10.62
N ALA A 56 -15.48 -13.90 -11.53
CA ALA A 56 -15.71 -13.93 -12.98
C ALA A 56 -16.26 -12.61 -13.57
N ASP A 57 -15.81 -11.46 -13.06
CA ASP A 57 -16.30 -10.13 -13.44
C ASP A 57 -15.41 -9.38 -14.44
N GLY A 58 -14.34 -10.02 -14.92
CA GLY A 58 -13.39 -9.45 -15.87
C GLY A 58 -12.28 -8.61 -15.25
N THR A 59 -12.28 -8.36 -13.93
CA THR A 59 -11.25 -7.56 -13.23
C THR A 59 -9.83 -8.12 -13.44
N THR A 60 -9.70 -9.43 -13.62
CA THR A 60 -8.41 -10.12 -13.81
C THR A 60 -7.82 -9.95 -15.22
N SER A 61 -8.56 -9.39 -16.18
CA SER A 61 -8.10 -9.23 -17.55
C SER A 61 -7.06 -8.10 -17.67
N GLY A 62 -5.81 -8.45 -18.01
CA GLY A 62 -4.71 -7.48 -18.10
C GLY A 62 -4.30 -6.87 -16.74
N PHE A 63 -4.71 -7.53 -15.66
CA PHE A 63 -4.41 -7.14 -14.29
C PHE A 63 -2.92 -7.32 -13.98
N HIS A 64 -2.37 -6.32 -13.30
CA HIS A 64 -1.04 -6.38 -12.70
C HIS A 64 -1.17 -5.98 -11.23
N GLY A 65 -0.92 -6.96 -10.36
CA GLY A 65 -1.06 -6.82 -8.92
C GLY A 65 0.31 -6.63 -8.29
N THR A 66 0.66 -7.50 -7.34
CA THR A 66 1.89 -7.47 -6.54
C THR A 66 3.12 -8.03 -7.24
N GLU A 67 2.95 -8.74 -8.35
CA GLU A 67 4.05 -9.40 -9.05
C GLU A 67 5.03 -8.40 -9.66
N ASN A 68 6.32 -8.70 -9.58
CA ASN A 68 7.37 -7.89 -10.19
C ASN A 68 8.63 -8.72 -10.41
N GLY A 69 8.85 -9.10 -11.67
CA GLY A 69 9.99 -9.93 -12.07
C GLY A 69 11.34 -9.21 -12.11
N ILE A 70 11.38 -7.89 -11.90
CA ILE A 70 12.61 -7.10 -11.89
C ILE A 70 13.14 -7.01 -10.46
N SER A 71 12.41 -6.35 -9.57
CA SER A 71 12.87 -6.09 -8.19
C SER A 71 12.33 -7.08 -7.16
N GLY A 72 11.35 -7.92 -7.52
CA GLY A 72 10.71 -8.88 -6.62
C GLY A 72 9.28 -8.50 -6.24
N ASN A 73 8.49 -9.50 -5.85
CA ASN A 73 7.09 -9.34 -5.41
C ASN A 73 6.96 -8.30 -4.28
N PHE A 74 5.84 -7.56 -4.26
CA PHE A 74 5.56 -6.52 -3.27
C PHE A 74 5.86 -6.95 -1.82
N ASP A 75 5.16 -7.95 -1.30
CA ASP A 75 5.29 -8.40 0.09
C ASP A 75 6.70 -8.91 0.40
N SER A 76 7.40 -9.46 -0.58
CA SER A 76 8.79 -9.93 -0.42
C SER A 76 9.81 -8.80 -0.20
N LEU A 77 9.45 -7.57 -0.60
CA LEU A 77 10.23 -6.36 -0.40
C LEU A 77 9.80 -5.62 0.87
N VAL A 78 8.49 -5.55 1.16
CA VAL A 78 7.97 -4.78 2.30
C VAL A 78 7.94 -5.56 3.62
N LEU A 79 7.90 -6.90 3.57
CA LEU A 79 7.96 -7.79 4.74
C LEU A 79 9.17 -8.74 4.65
N PRO A 80 10.40 -8.21 4.54
CA PRO A 80 11.57 -9.01 4.15
C PRO A 80 12.06 -9.96 5.25
N GLU A 81 11.54 -9.85 6.48
CA GLU A 81 11.83 -10.76 7.60
C GLU A 81 10.61 -11.53 8.11
N ALA A 82 9.53 -11.61 7.32
CA ALA A 82 8.39 -12.47 7.66
C ALA A 82 8.76 -13.96 7.51
N THR A 83 8.23 -14.84 8.35
CA THR A 83 8.40 -16.29 8.13
C THR A 83 7.72 -16.71 6.83
N LYS A 84 8.22 -17.78 6.19
CA LYS A 84 7.75 -18.21 4.87
C LYS A 84 6.23 -18.41 4.82
N GLU A 85 5.66 -19.18 5.75
CA GLU A 85 4.23 -19.48 5.77
C GLU A 85 3.38 -18.21 5.95
N ARG A 86 3.89 -17.24 6.73
CA ARG A 86 3.19 -16.00 7.02
C ARG A 86 3.32 -14.98 5.89
N LEU A 87 4.49 -14.92 5.24
CA LEU A 87 4.69 -14.15 4.02
C LEU A 87 3.70 -14.58 2.94
N GLU A 88 3.52 -15.89 2.72
CA GLU A 88 2.55 -16.40 1.76
C GLU A 88 1.12 -15.94 2.08
N ARG A 89 0.74 -15.80 3.35
CA ARG A 89 -0.57 -15.25 3.72
C ARG A 89 -0.65 -13.75 3.46
N SER A 90 0.41 -12.99 3.75
CA SER A 90 0.47 -11.56 3.43
C SER A 90 0.34 -11.33 1.92
N VAL A 91 1.11 -12.05 1.09
CA VAL A 91 1.00 -12.02 -0.38
C VAL A 91 -0.43 -12.30 -0.84
N TRP A 92 -1.05 -13.33 -0.29
CA TRP A 92 -2.42 -13.70 -0.65
C TRP A 92 -3.40 -12.54 -0.41
N PHE A 93 -3.34 -11.93 0.78
CA PHE A 93 -4.24 -10.85 1.17
C PHE A 93 -3.96 -9.56 0.39
N THR A 94 -2.70 -9.20 0.21
CA THR A 94 -2.30 -8.02 -0.56
C THR A 94 -2.77 -8.15 -2.01
N GLN A 95 -2.56 -9.32 -2.64
CA GLN A 95 -3.04 -9.57 -4.00
C GLN A 95 -4.58 -9.49 -4.09
N PHE A 96 -5.30 -10.05 -3.12
CA PHE A 96 -6.75 -9.94 -3.06
C PHE A 96 -7.20 -8.48 -2.97
N PHE A 97 -6.55 -7.65 -2.15
CA PHE A 97 -6.93 -6.26 -1.99
C PHE A 97 -6.53 -5.37 -3.17
N PHE A 98 -5.47 -5.70 -3.92
CA PHE A 98 -5.19 -5.06 -5.21
C PHE A 98 -6.28 -5.34 -6.26
N LEU A 99 -6.85 -6.55 -6.28
CA LEU A 99 -8.00 -6.89 -7.14
C LEU A 99 -9.27 -6.15 -6.69
N LEU A 100 -9.49 -6.09 -5.37
CA LEU A 100 -10.63 -5.35 -4.81
C LEU A 100 -10.55 -3.86 -5.14
N ASP A 101 -9.37 -3.27 -5.04
CA ASP A 101 -9.09 -1.87 -5.38
C ASP A 101 -9.40 -1.56 -6.85
N ASP A 102 -8.86 -2.33 -7.80
CA ASP A 102 -9.15 -2.13 -9.23
C ASP A 102 -10.66 -2.34 -9.54
N LYS A 103 -11.33 -3.27 -8.85
CA LYS A 103 -12.80 -3.44 -8.95
C LYS A 103 -13.54 -2.22 -8.40
N ALA A 104 -13.14 -1.71 -7.25
CA ALA A 104 -13.78 -0.57 -6.59
C ALA A 104 -13.61 0.72 -7.40
N GLU A 105 -12.44 0.95 -8.00
CA GLU A 105 -12.16 2.10 -8.86
C GLU A 105 -13.08 2.18 -10.09
N ALA A 106 -13.46 1.02 -10.66
CA ALA A 106 -14.36 0.93 -11.80
C ALA A 106 -15.84 1.18 -11.44
N LEU A 107 -16.18 1.22 -10.15
CA LEU A 107 -17.52 1.51 -9.65
C LEU A 107 -17.70 3.00 -9.36
N SER A 108 -18.96 3.44 -9.25
CA SER A 108 -19.25 4.73 -8.63
C SER A 108 -18.80 4.71 -7.17
N GLN A 109 -18.48 5.89 -6.61
CA GLN A 109 -18.06 6.01 -5.22
C GLN A 109 -19.07 5.37 -4.25
N ASP A 110 -20.36 5.61 -4.47
CA ASP A 110 -21.43 5.05 -3.65
C ASP A 110 -21.47 3.50 -3.72
N MET A 111 -21.34 2.93 -4.93
CA MET A 111 -21.30 1.47 -5.11
C MET A 111 -20.04 0.84 -4.50
N ALA A 112 -18.90 1.50 -4.56
CA ALA A 112 -17.69 1.06 -3.88
C ALA A 112 -17.85 1.12 -2.35
N HIS A 113 -18.15 2.30 -1.81
CA HIS A 113 -18.14 2.56 -0.37
C HIS A 113 -19.29 1.90 0.37
N ASN A 114 -20.53 2.07 -0.09
CA ASN A 114 -21.73 1.68 0.66
C ASN A 114 -22.21 0.25 0.36
N HIS A 115 -21.67 -0.39 -0.68
CA HIS A 115 -22.07 -1.74 -1.08
C HIS A 115 -20.91 -2.74 -1.09
N LEU A 116 -19.91 -2.55 -1.97
CA LEU A 116 -18.80 -3.50 -2.08
C LEU A 116 -18.00 -3.58 -0.78
N ASN A 117 -17.57 -2.43 -0.26
CA ASN A 117 -16.71 -2.38 0.92
C ASN A 117 -17.42 -2.83 2.19
N VAL A 118 -18.70 -2.48 2.36
CA VAL A 118 -19.54 -2.96 3.48
C VAL A 118 -19.68 -4.48 3.42
N HIS A 119 -19.87 -5.06 2.24
CA HIS A 119 -19.93 -6.52 2.08
C HIS A 119 -18.60 -7.18 2.46
N VAL A 120 -17.48 -6.67 1.97
CA VAL A 120 -16.14 -7.20 2.30
C VAL A 120 -15.83 -7.05 3.79
N ALA A 121 -16.18 -5.92 4.41
CA ALA A 121 -16.04 -5.71 5.85
C ALA A 121 -16.80 -6.76 6.66
N ALA A 122 -18.03 -7.10 6.24
CA ALA A 122 -18.83 -8.12 6.92
C ALA A 122 -18.19 -9.53 6.82
N ILE A 123 -17.52 -9.85 5.71
CA ILE A 123 -16.79 -11.11 5.55
C ILE A 123 -15.58 -11.17 6.49
N LEU A 124 -14.84 -10.06 6.60
CA LEU A 124 -13.69 -9.95 7.50
C LEU A 124 -14.10 -10.02 8.97
N ASP A 125 -15.22 -9.38 9.34
CA ASP A 125 -15.81 -9.43 10.69
C ASP A 125 -16.29 -10.84 11.07
N ASP A 126 -16.81 -11.60 10.11
CA ASP A 126 -17.20 -12.99 10.32
C ASP A 126 -15.99 -13.91 10.59
N ALA A 127 -14.78 -13.49 10.21
CA ALA A 127 -13.53 -14.21 10.44
C ALA A 127 -13.55 -15.68 9.94
N GLY A 128 -14.34 -15.94 8.89
CA GLY A 128 -14.45 -17.26 8.28
C GLY A 128 -15.29 -18.28 9.06
N VAL A 129 -16.16 -17.83 9.97
CA VAL A 129 -17.09 -18.69 10.72
C VAL A 129 -18.14 -19.32 9.80
N LYS A 130 -18.72 -18.55 8.89
CA LYS A 130 -19.75 -19.01 7.95
C LYS A 130 -19.14 -19.64 6.70
N ASP A 131 -19.88 -20.55 6.10
CA ASP A 131 -19.52 -21.08 4.79
C ASP A 131 -19.83 -20.07 3.68
N PRO A 132 -18.96 -19.97 2.67
CA PRO A 132 -19.07 -18.95 1.65
C PRO A 132 -20.22 -19.24 0.68
N ILE A 133 -21.06 -18.24 0.40
CA ILE A 133 -22.21 -18.37 -0.50
C ILE A 133 -21.99 -17.55 -1.77
N SER A 134 -21.69 -16.26 -1.60
CA SER A 134 -21.43 -15.32 -2.68
C SER A 134 -20.07 -15.57 -3.36
N PRO A 135 -19.91 -15.14 -4.63
CA PRO A 135 -18.62 -15.17 -5.32
C PRO A 135 -17.45 -14.59 -4.53
N MET A 136 -17.65 -13.43 -3.89
CA MET A 136 -16.62 -12.75 -3.10
C MET A 136 -16.23 -13.57 -1.85
N GLU A 137 -17.22 -14.12 -1.14
CA GLU A 137 -16.99 -14.97 0.03
C GLU A 137 -16.20 -16.23 -0.33
N LYS A 138 -16.46 -16.82 -1.50
CA LYS A 138 -15.75 -18.03 -1.98
C LYS A 138 -14.25 -17.81 -2.17
N VAL A 139 -13.82 -16.56 -2.36
CA VAL A 139 -12.41 -16.19 -2.41
C VAL A 139 -11.90 -15.82 -1.01
N LEU A 140 -12.59 -14.90 -0.32
CA LEU A 140 -12.07 -14.29 0.91
C LEU A 140 -12.17 -15.18 2.16
N VAL A 141 -13.25 -15.95 2.32
CA VAL A 141 -13.44 -16.81 3.50
C VAL A 141 -12.33 -17.86 3.64
N PRO A 142 -11.93 -18.59 2.57
CA PRO A 142 -10.77 -19.48 2.64
C PRO A 142 -9.47 -18.77 3.04
N GLY A 143 -9.24 -17.55 2.52
CA GLY A 143 -8.09 -16.72 2.89
C GLY A 143 -8.05 -16.38 4.38
N CYS A 144 -9.18 -15.93 4.94
CA CYS A 144 -9.34 -15.67 6.38
C CYS A 144 -9.05 -16.93 7.21
N ARG A 145 -9.65 -18.07 6.84
CA ARG A 145 -9.43 -19.35 7.54
C ARG A 145 -7.95 -19.76 7.50
N ALA A 146 -7.28 -19.60 6.35
CA ALA A 146 -5.86 -19.95 6.20
C ALA A 146 -4.94 -19.05 7.05
N LEU A 147 -5.22 -17.76 7.13
CA LEU A 147 -4.48 -16.82 7.99
C LEU A 147 -4.60 -17.20 9.48
N LEU A 148 -5.82 -17.45 9.93
CA LEU A 148 -6.13 -17.78 11.33
C LEU A 148 -5.64 -19.18 11.75
N ALA A 149 -5.54 -20.11 10.81
CA ALA A 149 -5.02 -21.45 11.07
C ALA A 149 -3.52 -21.45 11.45
N ILE A 150 -2.75 -20.46 10.99
CA ILE A 150 -1.33 -20.32 11.34
C ILE A 150 -1.17 -19.66 12.70
N ASP A 151 -1.85 -18.54 12.94
CA ASP A 151 -1.79 -17.80 14.21
C ASP A 151 -3.08 -16.99 14.37
N HIS A 152 -4.01 -17.55 15.14
CA HIS A 152 -5.31 -16.95 15.39
C HIS A 152 -5.19 -15.59 16.10
N ASP A 153 -4.35 -15.51 17.14
CA ASP A 153 -4.24 -14.33 18.00
C ASP A 153 -3.65 -13.13 17.25
N ARG A 154 -2.70 -13.35 16.33
CA ARG A 154 -2.17 -12.28 15.46
C ARG A 154 -2.96 -12.09 14.18
N GLY A 155 -3.66 -13.12 13.70
CA GLY A 155 -4.46 -13.08 12.49
C GLY A 155 -5.75 -12.26 12.65
N VAL A 156 -6.41 -12.32 13.81
CA VAL A 156 -7.63 -11.51 14.07
C VAL A 156 -7.37 -10.01 13.93
N PRO A 157 -6.32 -9.42 14.56
CA PRO A 157 -5.98 -8.01 14.35
C PRO A 157 -5.67 -7.64 12.89
N VAL A 158 -5.13 -8.56 12.09
CA VAL A 158 -4.91 -8.34 10.65
C VAL A 158 -6.26 -8.19 9.92
N LEU A 159 -7.21 -9.11 10.16
CA LEU A 159 -8.55 -9.03 9.55
C LEU A 159 -9.28 -7.75 9.96
N GLN A 160 -9.18 -7.36 11.24
CA GLN A 160 -9.75 -6.11 11.76
C GLN A 160 -9.15 -4.88 11.09
N ALA A 161 -7.82 -4.83 10.88
CA ALA A 161 -7.19 -3.69 10.23
C ALA A 161 -7.62 -3.54 8.76
N TRP A 162 -7.74 -4.64 8.03
CA TRP A 162 -8.25 -4.64 6.66
C TRP A 162 -9.73 -4.26 6.59
N ARG A 163 -10.53 -4.71 7.57
CA ARG A 163 -11.93 -4.36 7.73
C ARG A 163 -12.11 -2.87 7.96
N ASP A 164 -11.29 -2.28 8.83
CA ASP A 164 -11.30 -0.83 9.06
C ASP A 164 -10.85 -0.06 7.81
N TRP A 165 -9.89 -0.56 7.05
CA TRP A 165 -9.49 0.07 5.79
C TRP A 165 -10.62 0.10 4.75
N VAL A 166 -11.25 -1.04 4.44
CA VAL A 166 -12.32 -1.08 3.40
C VAL A 166 -13.47 -0.15 3.75
N LEU A 167 -13.83 -0.05 5.05
CA LEU A 167 -14.88 0.85 5.52
C LEU A 167 -14.55 2.33 5.35
N ASN A 168 -13.30 2.71 5.06
CA ASN A 168 -12.87 4.11 4.99
C ASN A 168 -12.27 4.54 3.63
N THR A 169 -11.75 3.61 2.82
CA THR A 169 -10.95 3.95 1.63
C THR A 169 -11.68 4.79 0.57
N ASP A 170 -12.95 4.50 0.29
CA ASP A 170 -13.77 5.20 -0.72
C ASP A 170 -14.69 6.30 -0.16
N SER A 171 -14.41 6.78 1.06
CA SER A 171 -15.30 7.71 1.78
C SER A 171 -15.35 9.13 1.20
N LYS A 172 -14.38 9.52 0.36
CA LYS A 172 -14.26 10.86 -0.21
C LYS A 172 -13.90 10.83 -1.68
N VAL A 173 -14.19 11.92 -2.38
CA VAL A 173 -13.74 12.18 -3.75
C VAL A 173 -12.70 13.30 -3.79
N ILE A 174 -11.92 13.39 -4.88
CA ILE A 174 -10.86 14.40 -5.02
C ILE A 174 -11.35 15.84 -4.86
N ALA A 175 -12.63 16.09 -5.18
CA ALA A 175 -13.24 17.41 -5.06
C ALA A 175 -13.42 17.86 -3.59
N ASP A 176 -13.38 16.93 -2.63
CA ASP A 176 -13.54 17.21 -1.19
C ASP A 176 -12.28 17.81 -0.56
N PHE A 177 -11.17 17.93 -1.32
CA PHE A 177 -9.91 18.44 -0.82
C PHE A 177 -9.60 19.84 -1.36
N ASP A 178 -9.53 20.79 -0.42
CA ASP A 178 -9.14 22.17 -0.68
C ASP A 178 -7.64 22.41 -0.47
N ASN A 179 -6.99 21.56 0.34
CA ASN A 179 -5.56 21.64 0.58
C ASN A 179 -4.91 20.25 0.71
N PHE A 180 -3.60 20.25 0.55
CA PHE A 180 -2.76 19.06 0.54
C PHE A 180 -2.65 18.37 1.90
N ASP A 181 -2.67 19.13 3.01
CA ASP A 181 -2.56 18.54 4.34
C ASP A 181 -3.80 17.69 4.69
N ASP A 182 -5.00 18.18 4.37
CA ASP A 182 -6.25 17.44 4.51
C ASP A 182 -6.30 16.21 3.59
N TYR A 183 -5.76 16.34 2.37
CA TYR A 183 -5.58 15.21 1.46
C TYR A 183 -4.68 14.14 2.07
N VAL A 184 -3.53 14.53 2.64
CA VAL A 184 -2.59 13.59 3.28
C VAL A 184 -3.25 12.83 4.43
N GLN A 185 -4.06 13.50 5.27
CA GLN A 185 -4.76 12.81 6.37
C GLN A 185 -5.73 11.73 5.87
N PHE A 186 -6.46 12.01 4.79
CA PHE A 186 -7.30 11.01 4.14
C PHE A 186 -6.46 9.91 3.49
N ARG A 187 -5.40 10.28 2.78
CA ARG A 187 -4.58 9.38 1.97
C ARG A 187 -3.80 8.37 2.83
N ILE A 188 -3.48 8.72 4.07
CA ILE A 188 -2.95 7.78 5.08
C ILE A 188 -3.87 6.56 5.25
N ILE A 189 -5.19 6.79 5.28
CA ILE A 189 -6.16 5.71 5.43
C ILE A 189 -6.43 5.06 4.08
N ASN A 190 -6.75 5.86 3.06
CA ASN A 190 -7.15 5.38 1.74
C ASN A 190 -6.08 4.48 1.07
N SER A 191 -4.79 4.72 1.28
CA SER A 191 -3.71 3.91 0.69
C SER A 191 -3.68 2.42 1.05
N GLY A 192 -4.35 2.00 2.13
CA GLY A 192 -4.35 0.58 2.52
C GLY A 192 -3.04 0.10 3.14
N MET A 193 -2.17 1.02 3.55
CA MET A 193 -0.88 0.68 4.16
C MET A 193 -0.89 0.62 5.68
N MET A 194 -1.90 1.19 6.36
CA MET A 194 -2.08 1.02 7.81
C MET A 194 -2.22 -0.45 8.27
N PRO A 195 -2.90 -1.36 7.53
CA PRO A 195 -2.92 -2.80 7.82
C PRO A 195 -1.54 -3.45 7.92
N TYR A 196 -0.51 -2.90 7.27
CA TYR A 196 0.86 -3.46 7.34
C TYR A 196 1.45 -3.41 8.74
N SER A 197 1.02 -2.49 9.61
CA SER A 197 1.39 -2.51 11.02
C SER A 197 1.03 -3.86 11.68
N ARG A 198 -0.09 -4.48 11.29
CA ARG A 198 -0.50 -5.80 11.80
C ARG A 198 0.16 -6.95 11.06
N PHE A 199 0.43 -6.79 9.76
CA PHE A 199 1.23 -7.80 9.05
C PHE A 199 2.67 -7.87 9.52
N ILE A 200 3.28 -6.77 9.97
CA ILE A 200 4.60 -6.80 10.61
C ILE A 200 4.56 -7.67 11.87
N GLU A 201 3.58 -7.41 12.76
CA GLU A 201 3.39 -8.21 13.98
C GLU A 201 3.14 -9.69 13.67
N TYR A 202 2.29 -9.96 12.68
CA TYR A 202 1.98 -11.30 12.24
C TYR A 202 3.23 -11.98 11.66
N GLY A 203 3.80 -11.43 10.58
CA GLY A 203 4.89 -12.02 9.80
C GLY A 203 6.17 -12.24 10.59
N MET A 204 6.53 -11.30 11.46
CA MET A 204 7.74 -11.38 12.29
C MET A 204 7.46 -11.88 13.72
N GLU A 205 6.22 -12.31 13.99
CA GLU A 205 5.78 -12.87 15.28
C GLU A 205 5.98 -11.96 16.49
N LEU A 206 5.88 -10.64 16.28
CA LEU A 206 6.15 -9.65 17.33
C LEU A 206 4.97 -9.51 18.30
N ARG A 207 5.27 -9.05 19.51
CA ARG A 207 4.29 -8.64 20.53
C ARG A 207 4.59 -7.21 20.97
N ILE A 208 3.77 -6.28 20.49
CA ILE A 208 3.88 -4.86 20.82
C ILE A 208 2.86 -4.52 21.89
N SER A 209 3.33 -3.98 23.02
CA SER A 209 2.43 -3.57 24.09
C SER A 209 1.53 -2.40 23.65
N PRO A 210 0.38 -2.17 24.31
CA PRO A 210 -0.45 -1.00 24.04
C PRO A 210 0.32 0.32 24.15
N GLU A 211 1.21 0.45 25.13
CA GLU A 211 2.01 1.65 25.37
C GLU A 211 3.06 1.86 24.27
N GLU A 212 3.75 0.79 23.86
CA GLU A 212 4.71 0.86 22.74
C GLU A 212 4.01 1.20 21.43
N ARG A 213 2.84 0.60 21.18
CA ARG A 213 2.02 0.91 20.00
C ARG A 213 1.59 2.36 19.98
N GLU A 214 1.09 2.88 21.11
CA GLU A 214 0.68 4.28 21.25
C GLU A 214 1.85 5.22 20.99
N SER A 215 3.04 4.90 21.50
CA SER A 215 4.25 5.69 21.26
C SER A 215 4.65 5.75 19.77
N ALA A 216 4.29 4.74 18.98
CA ALA A 216 4.66 4.59 17.58
C ALA A 216 3.68 5.27 16.60
N VAL A 217 2.49 5.70 17.03
CA VAL A 217 1.40 6.14 16.13
C VAL A 217 1.84 7.21 15.14
N LYS A 218 2.52 8.26 15.62
CA LYS A 218 2.98 9.36 14.74
C LYS A 218 4.05 8.90 13.75
N PHE A 219 4.89 7.95 14.15
CA PHE A 219 5.91 7.38 13.27
C PHE A 219 5.25 6.53 12.17
N GLN A 220 4.25 5.71 12.52
CA GLN A 220 3.48 4.92 11.55
C GLN A 220 2.73 5.81 10.56
N GLN A 221 2.05 6.85 11.06
CA GLN A 221 1.33 7.80 10.20
C GLN A 221 2.25 8.46 9.18
N LEU A 222 3.46 8.86 9.60
CA LEU A 222 4.44 9.44 8.68
C LEU A 222 4.98 8.40 7.68
N ALA A 223 5.21 7.16 8.10
CA ALA A 223 5.65 6.07 7.23
C ALA A 223 4.60 5.81 6.14
N VAL A 224 3.34 5.66 6.54
CA VAL A 224 2.22 5.45 5.63
C VAL A 224 1.99 6.65 4.72
N ALA A 225 2.10 7.88 5.22
CA ALA A 225 2.00 9.07 4.36
C ALA A 225 3.13 9.11 3.33
N SER A 226 4.37 8.78 3.71
CA SER A 226 5.51 8.68 2.79
C SER A 226 5.25 7.66 1.69
N ILE A 227 4.75 6.48 2.05
CA ILE A 227 4.39 5.41 1.12
C ILE A 227 3.29 5.87 0.16
N ALA A 228 2.20 6.40 0.68
CA ALA A 228 1.05 6.79 -0.13
C ALA A 228 1.36 7.93 -1.10
N LEU A 229 2.21 8.87 -0.72
CA LEU A 229 2.64 9.96 -1.62
C LEU A 229 3.74 9.53 -2.59
N CYS A 230 4.55 8.52 -2.25
CA CYS A 230 5.41 7.83 -3.22
C CYS A 230 4.55 7.13 -4.29
N ASN A 231 3.46 6.50 -3.86
CA ASN A 231 2.48 5.89 -4.75
C ASN A 231 1.89 6.90 -5.72
N ASP A 232 1.35 8.00 -5.21
CA ASP A 232 0.78 9.06 -6.03
C ASP A 232 1.78 9.56 -7.10
N TRP A 233 3.08 9.57 -6.78
CA TRP A 233 4.13 9.98 -7.72
C TRP A 233 4.34 8.99 -8.87
N TRP A 234 4.37 7.68 -8.57
CA TRP A 234 4.58 6.60 -9.55
C TRP A 234 3.30 6.26 -10.33
N SER A 235 2.16 6.25 -9.65
CA SER A 235 0.85 5.91 -10.22
C SER A 235 0.24 7.04 -11.06
N TRP A 236 0.73 8.29 -10.91
CA TRP A 236 0.17 9.46 -11.59
C TRP A 236 -0.13 9.25 -13.08
N PRO A 237 0.79 8.73 -13.93
CA PRO A 237 0.51 8.52 -15.35
C PRO A 237 -0.63 7.52 -15.60
N LYS A 238 -0.72 6.43 -14.80
CA LYS A 238 -1.81 5.45 -14.86
C LYS A 238 -3.13 6.14 -14.53
N GLU A 239 -3.19 6.79 -13.39
CA GLU A 239 -4.44 7.32 -12.82
C GLU A 239 -4.99 8.49 -13.65
N ILE A 240 -4.14 9.43 -14.08
CA ILE A 240 -4.61 10.55 -14.90
C ILE A 240 -5.10 10.08 -16.28
N SER A 241 -4.45 9.07 -16.87
CA SER A 241 -4.89 8.48 -18.14
C SER A 241 -6.26 7.82 -18.00
N ALA A 242 -6.46 7.04 -16.93
CA ALA A 242 -7.75 6.39 -16.65
C ALA A 242 -8.86 7.42 -16.35
N HIS A 243 -8.52 8.49 -15.62
CA HIS A 243 -9.45 9.56 -15.31
C HIS A 243 -9.91 10.32 -16.56
N ILE A 244 -8.97 10.69 -17.44
CA ILE A 244 -9.27 11.36 -18.73
C ILE A 244 -10.13 10.47 -19.63
N ALA A 245 -9.88 9.16 -19.64
CA ALA A 245 -10.69 8.20 -20.37
C ALA A 245 -12.08 7.95 -19.75
N GLY A 246 -12.35 8.50 -18.56
CA GLY A 246 -13.60 8.30 -17.83
C GLY A 246 -13.77 6.89 -17.26
N THR A 247 -12.67 6.14 -17.08
CA THR A 247 -12.70 4.74 -16.64
C THR A 247 -12.37 4.53 -15.17
N SER A 248 -11.83 5.54 -14.48
CA SER A 248 -11.53 5.47 -13.04
C SER A 248 -11.68 6.85 -12.36
N ARG A 249 -11.92 6.81 -11.05
CA ARG A 249 -11.91 7.99 -10.16
C ARG A 249 -10.46 8.40 -9.90
N LEU A 250 -10.18 9.71 -9.86
CA LEU A 250 -8.84 10.21 -9.54
C LEU A 250 -8.73 10.47 -8.03
N ILE A 251 -7.71 9.92 -7.36
CA ILE A 251 -7.35 10.22 -5.96
C ILE A 251 -5.83 10.33 -5.89
N ASN A 252 -5.28 11.51 -6.23
CA ASN A 252 -3.83 11.67 -6.37
C ASN A 252 -3.31 13.04 -5.89
N GLY A 253 -2.28 13.02 -5.05
CA GLY A 253 -1.65 14.20 -4.48
C GLY A 253 -1.00 15.14 -5.51
N VAL A 254 -0.57 14.64 -6.67
CA VAL A 254 -0.06 15.49 -7.76
C VAL A 254 -1.12 16.48 -8.21
N TYR A 255 -2.36 16.01 -8.40
CA TYR A 255 -3.49 16.87 -8.80
C TYR A 255 -3.82 17.92 -7.73
N ILE A 256 -3.81 17.53 -6.46
CA ILE A 256 -4.06 18.46 -5.34
C ILE A 256 -2.98 19.56 -5.30
N LEU A 257 -1.71 19.21 -5.46
CA LEU A 257 -0.62 20.19 -5.51
C LEU A 257 -0.70 21.11 -6.73
N MET A 258 -1.11 20.59 -7.90
CA MET A 258 -1.37 21.41 -9.08
C MET A 258 -2.45 22.46 -8.80
N LYS A 259 -3.59 22.06 -8.22
CA LYS A 259 -4.70 22.95 -7.86
C LYS A 259 -4.29 23.98 -6.81
N GLN A 260 -3.67 23.53 -5.72
CA GLN A 260 -3.30 24.38 -4.58
C GLN A 260 -2.27 25.45 -4.93
N HIS A 261 -1.27 25.10 -5.75
CA HIS A 261 -0.14 25.99 -6.05
C HIS A 261 -0.17 26.57 -7.47
N ASN A 262 -1.20 26.26 -8.26
CA ASN A 262 -1.31 26.64 -9.68
C ASN A 262 -0.05 26.24 -10.48
N LEU A 263 0.37 24.98 -10.33
CA LEU A 263 1.58 24.43 -10.92
C LEU A 263 1.28 23.46 -12.07
N PRO A 264 2.15 23.37 -13.10
CA PRO A 264 2.10 22.28 -14.06
C PRO A 264 2.50 20.95 -13.40
N ALA A 265 2.00 19.83 -13.93
CA ALA A 265 2.15 18.49 -13.36
C ALA A 265 3.62 18.11 -13.03
N HIS A 266 4.58 18.44 -13.90
CA HIS A 266 5.99 18.11 -13.65
C HIS A 266 6.56 18.82 -12.40
N LYS A 267 6.11 20.06 -12.11
CA LYS A 267 6.52 20.78 -10.89
C LYS A 267 5.82 20.23 -9.66
N ALA A 268 4.53 19.88 -9.76
CA ALA A 268 3.80 19.25 -8.67
C ALA A 268 4.40 17.87 -8.30
N ARG A 269 4.77 17.05 -9.30
CA ARG A 269 5.49 15.79 -9.10
C ARG A 269 6.85 15.99 -8.45
N ALA A 270 7.63 16.99 -8.87
CA ALA A 270 8.91 17.29 -8.24
C ALA A 270 8.74 17.71 -6.78
N MET A 271 7.72 18.52 -6.47
CA MET A 271 7.37 18.93 -5.11
C MET A 271 6.94 17.73 -4.25
N LEU A 272 6.14 16.83 -4.80
CA LEU A 272 5.71 15.60 -4.12
C LEU A 272 6.89 14.68 -3.80
N LYS A 273 7.84 14.53 -4.74
CA LYS A 273 9.07 13.76 -4.51
C LYS A 273 9.90 14.31 -3.36
N GLU A 274 10.09 15.64 -3.29
CA GLU A 274 10.82 16.23 -2.16
C GLU A 274 10.09 16.02 -0.83
N TRP A 275 8.76 16.06 -0.82
CA TRP A 275 7.97 15.75 0.37
C TRP A 275 8.23 14.33 0.88
N VAL A 276 8.27 13.34 -0.03
CA VAL A 276 8.58 11.95 0.32
C VAL A 276 9.98 11.84 0.91
N LEU A 277 10.99 12.43 0.26
CA LEU A 277 12.37 12.42 0.74
C LEU A 277 12.52 13.07 2.13
N GLU A 278 11.87 14.21 2.37
CA GLU A 278 11.93 14.85 3.69
C GLU A 278 11.19 14.04 4.76
N SER A 279 10.11 13.35 4.39
CA SER A 279 9.39 12.44 5.28
C SER A 279 10.27 11.26 5.69
N GLU A 280 11.04 10.66 4.78
CA GLU A 280 12.01 9.62 5.12
C GLU A 280 13.13 10.12 6.04
N ARG A 281 13.66 11.33 5.80
CA ARG A 281 14.63 11.96 6.72
C ARG A 281 14.04 12.16 8.12
N LYS A 282 12.77 12.57 8.20
CA LYS A 282 12.05 12.73 9.46
C LYS A 282 11.76 11.38 10.12
N LEU A 283 11.46 10.33 9.36
CA LEU A 283 11.30 8.96 9.87
C LEU A 283 12.56 8.45 10.54
N MET A 284 13.74 8.65 9.91
CA MET A 284 15.02 8.27 10.52
C MET A 284 15.23 8.97 11.87
N ARG A 285 14.95 10.28 11.95
CA ARG A 285 15.03 11.04 13.22
C ARG A 285 14.04 10.50 14.27
N MET A 286 12.80 10.21 13.86
CA MET A 286 11.77 9.69 14.75
C MET A 286 12.08 8.28 15.26
N ARG A 287 12.62 7.40 14.41
CA ARG A 287 13.14 6.09 14.80
C ARG A 287 14.19 6.26 15.90
N ASP A 288 15.19 7.11 15.68
CA ASP A 288 16.30 7.26 16.64
C ASP A 288 15.78 7.74 18.01
N VAL A 289 14.82 8.67 18.02
CA VAL A 289 14.15 9.11 19.26
C VAL A 289 13.37 7.96 19.90
N LEU A 290 12.53 7.25 19.14
CA LEU A 290 11.71 6.15 19.66
C LEU A 290 12.58 5.05 20.28
N LEU A 291 13.71 4.71 19.65
CA LEU A 291 14.58 3.61 20.07
C LEU A 291 15.61 4.01 21.14
N SER A 292 15.71 5.29 21.48
CA SER A 292 16.58 5.81 22.55
C SER A 292 16.04 5.63 23.96
N GLY A 293 14.75 5.25 24.10
CA GLY A 293 14.15 5.01 25.40
C GLY A 293 14.79 3.84 26.15
N GLU A 294 14.95 3.97 27.47
CA GLU A 294 15.60 2.96 28.32
C GLU A 294 14.85 1.62 28.38
N ASN A 295 13.54 1.61 28.10
CA ASN A 295 12.66 0.43 28.24
C ASN A 295 12.03 -0.03 26.92
N VAL A 296 12.63 0.29 25.77
CA VAL A 296 12.11 -0.14 24.46
C VAL A 296 12.41 -1.63 24.25
N SER A 297 11.37 -2.44 24.08
CA SER A 297 11.52 -3.88 23.89
C SER A 297 12.25 -4.24 22.59
N LEU A 298 12.77 -5.46 22.52
CA LEU A 298 13.36 -5.99 21.28
C LEU A 298 12.33 -6.05 20.15
N ASP A 299 11.08 -6.42 20.47
CA ASP A 299 10.00 -6.50 19.50
C ASP A 299 9.65 -5.11 18.95
N MET A 300 9.64 -4.08 19.79
CA MET A 300 9.45 -2.70 19.34
C MET A 300 10.60 -2.20 18.46
N ARG A 301 11.85 -2.58 18.77
CA ARG A 301 13.00 -2.27 17.89
C ARG A 301 12.83 -2.90 16.50
N LYS A 302 12.47 -4.18 16.44
CA LYS A 302 12.17 -4.89 15.19
C LYS A 302 10.99 -4.28 14.45
N TYR A 303 9.94 -3.91 15.18
CA TYR A 303 8.72 -3.32 14.64
C TYR A 303 8.98 -1.97 13.96
N VAL A 304 9.73 -1.08 14.61
CA VAL A 304 10.11 0.22 14.03
C VAL A 304 10.99 0.01 12.80
N GLN A 305 11.96 -0.90 12.85
CA GLN A 305 12.79 -1.21 11.68
C GLN A 305 11.97 -1.81 10.52
N ALA A 306 11.00 -2.67 10.81
CA ALA A 306 10.14 -3.27 9.80
C ALA A 306 9.30 -2.23 9.05
N HIS A 307 8.81 -1.19 9.73
CA HIS A 307 8.15 -0.07 9.04
C HIS A 307 9.09 0.67 8.08
N MET A 308 10.38 0.81 8.43
CA MET A 308 11.36 1.40 7.51
C MET A 308 11.53 0.54 6.25
N TRP A 309 11.50 -0.79 6.39
CA TRP A 309 11.51 -1.71 5.25
C TRP A 309 10.22 -1.68 4.44
N VAL A 310 9.06 -1.49 5.07
CA VAL A 310 7.80 -1.28 4.32
C VAL A 310 7.92 -0.03 3.44
N VAL A 311 8.47 1.07 3.94
CA VAL A 311 8.68 2.29 3.15
C VAL A 311 9.64 2.05 1.99
N SER A 312 10.81 1.48 2.26
CA SER A 312 11.88 1.32 1.28
C SER A 312 11.55 0.25 0.22
N GLY A 313 11.03 -0.89 0.66
CA GLY A 313 10.59 -1.99 -0.19
C GLY A 313 9.45 -1.58 -1.12
N HIS A 314 8.53 -0.76 -0.62
CA HIS A 314 7.46 -0.19 -1.44
C HIS A 314 8.06 0.70 -2.54
N SER A 315 8.92 1.66 -2.16
CA SER A 315 9.54 2.58 -3.13
C SER A 315 10.27 1.83 -4.26
N LEU A 316 11.03 0.78 -3.93
CA LEU A 316 11.68 -0.05 -4.95
C LEU A 316 10.67 -0.79 -5.82
N TRP A 317 9.66 -1.42 -5.22
CA TRP A 317 8.65 -2.15 -5.99
C TRP A 317 7.95 -1.23 -7.01
N GLU A 318 7.55 -0.03 -6.62
CA GLU A 318 6.87 0.92 -7.50
C GLU A 318 7.72 1.39 -8.67
N SER A 319 9.04 1.48 -8.44
CA SER A 319 10.01 1.91 -9.44
C SER A 319 10.29 0.91 -10.54
N THR A 320 9.71 -0.30 -10.47
CA THR A 320 9.89 -1.33 -11.51
C THR A 320 8.64 -2.15 -11.81
N CYS A 321 7.55 -2.01 -11.03
CA CYS A 321 6.39 -2.89 -11.15
C CYS A 321 5.63 -2.70 -12.48
N PRO A 322 5.13 -3.79 -13.09
CA PRO A 322 4.36 -3.72 -14.33
C PRO A 322 3.05 -2.93 -14.17
N ARG A 323 2.54 -2.80 -12.93
CA ARG A 323 1.34 -2.02 -12.61
C ARG A 323 1.45 -0.55 -13.02
N TYR A 324 2.62 0.07 -12.84
CA TYR A 324 2.86 1.48 -13.20
C TYR A 324 3.71 1.65 -14.47
N HIS A 325 4.68 0.76 -14.69
CA HIS A 325 5.68 0.93 -15.74
C HIS A 325 5.15 0.81 -17.16
N LYS A 326 4.01 0.11 -17.37
CA LYS A 326 3.33 0.11 -18.67
C LYS A 326 2.85 1.50 -19.11
N TYR A 327 2.76 2.46 -18.18
CA TYR A 327 2.28 3.82 -18.43
C TYR A 327 3.39 4.88 -18.51
N LEU A 328 4.63 4.57 -18.11
CA LEU A 328 5.72 5.55 -18.08
C LEU A 328 6.15 6.05 -19.46
N TYR A 329 5.80 5.32 -20.53
CA TYR A 329 6.07 5.69 -21.92
C TYR A 329 4.85 6.30 -22.64
N PHE A 330 3.73 6.54 -21.95
CA PHE A 330 2.63 7.27 -22.55
C PHE A 330 2.94 8.76 -22.59
N THR A 331 3.20 9.26 -23.80
CA THR A 331 3.21 10.69 -24.08
C THR A 331 1.80 11.23 -23.88
N LEU A 332 1.54 11.90 -22.76
CA LEU A 332 0.36 12.77 -22.64
C LEU A 332 0.55 13.87 -23.67
N SER A 333 -0.26 13.88 -24.74
CA SER A 333 -0.29 15.01 -25.66
C SER A 333 -0.66 16.27 -24.86
N ASP A 334 0.09 17.36 -25.02
CA ASP A 334 -0.09 18.62 -24.27
C ASP A 334 -1.54 19.16 -24.33
N GLU A 335 -2.31 18.82 -25.37
CA GLU A 335 -3.74 19.14 -25.49
C GLU A 335 -4.61 18.56 -24.35
N LEU A 336 -4.28 17.37 -23.82
CA LEU A 336 -5.07 16.72 -22.77
C LEU A 336 -4.87 17.36 -21.39
N ILE A 337 -3.68 17.91 -21.13
CA ILE A 337 -3.37 18.67 -19.89
C ILE A 337 -4.17 19.98 -19.88
N THR A 338 -4.33 20.60 -21.05
CA THR A 338 -5.05 21.87 -21.20
C THR A 338 -6.57 21.67 -21.06
N ASN A 339 -7.11 20.58 -21.63
CA ASN A 339 -8.53 20.28 -21.58
C ASN A 339 -9.01 19.78 -20.20
N GLY A 340 -8.20 19.00 -19.47
CA GLY A 340 -8.53 18.60 -18.09
C GLY A 340 -8.62 19.77 -17.11
N CYS A 341 -7.93 20.87 -17.39
CA CYS A 341 -8.01 22.10 -16.59
C CYS A 341 -9.23 22.99 -16.96
N GLN A 342 -9.83 22.79 -18.14
CA GLN A 342 -10.95 23.62 -18.64
C GLN A 342 -12.32 22.97 -18.41
N THR A 343 -12.44 21.65 -18.36
CA THR A 343 -13.73 20.95 -18.22
C THR A 343 -14.32 20.98 -16.80
N VAL A 344 -13.60 21.46 -15.79
CA VAL A 344 -14.09 21.56 -14.40
C VAL A 344 -14.84 22.88 -14.10
N LYS A 345 -15.03 23.76 -15.11
CA LYS A 345 -15.78 25.03 -14.93
C LYS A 345 -17.24 25.03 -15.40
N ALA A 346 -17.84 23.91 -15.75
CA ALA A 346 -19.24 23.88 -16.18
C ALA A 346 -20.06 22.84 -15.40
N GLY A 347 -20.60 23.27 -14.25
CA GLY A 347 -21.51 22.48 -13.42
C GLY A 347 -22.16 23.34 -12.33
N GLY A 348 -22.60 24.54 -12.70
CA GLY A 348 -23.26 25.47 -11.78
C GLY A 348 -24.30 26.29 -12.52
N THR A 349 -25.53 25.81 -12.49
CA THR A 349 -26.75 26.63 -12.43
C THR A 349 -27.72 25.97 -11.47
#